data_AF-A0A7X9GWZ9-F1
#
_entry.id   AF-A0A7X9GWZ9-F1
#
_cell.length_a   1.000
_cell.length_b   1.000
_cell.length_c   1.000
_cell.angle_alpha   90.00
_cell.angle_beta   90.00
_cell.angle_gamma   90.00
#
_symmetry.space_group_name_H-M   'P 1'
#
loop_
_entity.id
_entity.type
_entity.pdbx_description
1 polymer ?
#
loop_
_entity_poly.entity_id
_entity_poly.type
_entity_poly.pdbx_seq_one_letter_code
_entity_poly.pdbx_strand_id
1 'polypeptide(L)'
;MAKRETKFKVILLAYKEVDDRVKNIITRYSVCNIKNMESFKELLRDQTNYQGSGRDFNLNDRVVIYLGWFKASIEEKLGEGYILDIIEVHKSYGNTREELLKSLDIAYGDDILIVDMEEI
;
A
#
# COMPACT_ATOMS: atom_id res chain seq x y z
N MET A 1 23.43 20.64 6.18
CA MET A 1 22.32 19.96 5.50
C MET A 1 21.64 19.05 6.51
N ALA A 2 20.42 19.37 6.94
CA ALA A 2 19.67 18.51 7.85
C ALA A 2 19.28 17.23 7.11
N LYS A 3 19.74 16.08 7.60
CA LYS A 3 19.29 14.76 7.16
C LYS A 3 17.78 14.73 7.45
N ARG A 4 16.93 14.79 6.41
CA ARG A 4 15.48 14.58 6.62
C ARG A 4 15.35 13.17 7.17
N GLU A 5 14.94 13.04 8.42
CA GLU A 5 14.66 11.75 9.00
C GLU A 5 13.40 11.22 8.31
N THR A 6 13.57 10.27 7.39
CA THR A 6 12.48 9.46 6.84
C THR A 6 11.64 8.94 8.01
N LYS A 7 10.36 9.27 8.05
CA LYS A 7 9.42 8.88 9.12
C LYS A 7 8.63 7.63 8.76
N PHE A 8 8.36 7.42 7.47
CA PHE A 8 7.49 6.35 6.99
C PHE A 8 8.08 5.66 5.76
N LYS A 9 7.78 4.37 5.65
CA LYS A 9 7.97 3.58 4.44
C LYS A 9 6.60 3.11 3.97
N VAL A 10 6.30 3.29 2.71
CA VAL A 10 5.03 2.89 2.09
C VAL A 10 5.33 1.75 1.14
N ILE A 11 4.59 0.65 1.29
CA ILE A 11 4.81 -0.59 0.54
C ILE A 11 3.53 -0.91 -0.22
N LEU A 12 3.64 -1.11 -1.53
CA LEU A 12 2.58 -1.72 -2.33
C LEU A 12 2.78 -3.24 -2.34
N LEU A 13 1.82 -3.96 -1.75
CA LEU A 13 1.81 -5.41 -1.74
C LEU A 13 0.70 -5.92 -2.67
N ALA A 14 1.02 -6.83 -3.58
CA ALA A 14 0.06 -7.57 -4.38
C ALA A 14 -0.06 -9.00 -3.84
N TYR A 15 -1.26 -9.57 -3.85
CA TYR A 15 -1.46 -10.97 -3.50
C TYR A 15 -2.65 -11.59 -4.24
N LYS A 16 -2.58 -12.89 -4.49
CA LYS A 16 -3.65 -13.71 -5.09
C LYS A 16 -3.68 -15.07 -4.39
N GLU A 17 -4.86 -15.69 -4.35
CA GLU A 17 -5.00 -17.09 -3.86
C GLU A 17 -4.44 -17.39 -2.46
N VAL A 18 -4.32 -16.39 -1.59
CA VAL A 18 -3.86 -16.57 -0.20
C VAL A 18 -4.98 -17.01 0.75
N ASP A 19 -4.62 -17.76 1.78
CA ASP A 19 -5.57 -18.13 2.84
C ASP A 19 -6.01 -16.93 3.70
N ASP A 20 -7.13 -17.08 4.40
CA ASP A 20 -7.72 -16.02 5.23
C ASP A 20 -6.79 -15.56 6.35
N ARG A 21 -5.92 -16.44 6.87
CA ARG A 21 -4.99 -16.09 7.95
C ARG A 21 -3.92 -15.12 7.43
N VAL A 22 -3.34 -15.41 6.26
CA VAL A 22 -2.35 -14.55 5.61
C VAL A 22 -2.98 -13.23 5.17
N LYS A 23 -4.17 -13.28 4.58
CA LYS A 23 -4.94 -12.09 4.22
C LYS A 23 -5.21 -11.19 5.42
N ASN A 24 -5.57 -11.76 6.57
CA ASN A 24 -5.79 -10.99 7.80
C ASN A 24 -4.50 -10.34 8.33
N ILE A 25 -3.35 -10.98 8.15
CA ILE A 25 -2.05 -10.40 8.51
C ILE A 25 -1.72 -9.20 7.62
N ILE A 26 -1.90 -9.34 6.31
CA ILE A 26 -1.65 -8.28 5.31
C ILE A 26 -2.56 -7.07 5.59
N THR A 27 -3.87 -7.32 5.60
CA THR A 27 -4.90 -6.26 5.71
C THR A 27 -4.88 -5.53 7.05
N ARG A 28 -4.39 -6.16 8.13
CA ARG A 28 -4.26 -5.52 9.45
C ARG A 28 -3.41 -4.25 9.43
N TYR A 29 -2.44 -4.17 8.54
CA TYR A 29 -1.54 -3.03 8.42
C TYR A 29 -1.83 -2.17 7.17
N SER A 30 -2.82 -2.57 6.38
CA SER A 30 -3.22 -1.86 5.18
C SER A 30 -3.90 -0.55 5.53
N VAL A 31 -3.51 0.50 4.83
CA VAL A 31 -4.19 1.80 4.83
C VAL A 31 -5.13 1.95 3.64
N CYS A 32 -5.01 1.08 2.63
CA CYS A 32 -5.87 1.07 1.45
C CYS A 32 -5.85 -0.31 0.79
N ASN A 33 -7.03 -0.91 0.60
CA ASN A 33 -7.19 -2.21 -0.08
C ASN A 33 -7.89 -2.01 -1.43
N ILE A 34 -7.29 -2.53 -2.49
CA ILE A 34 -7.72 -2.34 -3.88
C ILE A 34 -7.98 -3.72 -4.48
N LYS A 35 -9.26 -4.07 -4.63
CA LYS A 35 -9.67 -5.45 -4.97
C LYS A 35 -9.78 -5.70 -6.46
N ASN A 36 -10.06 -4.67 -7.23
CA ASN A 36 -10.28 -4.74 -8.66
C ASN A 36 -10.21 -3.34 -9.29
N MET A 37 -10.20 -3.29 -10.62
CA MET A 37 -10.10 -2.05 -11.39
C MET A 37 -11.27 -1.08 -11.16
N GLU A 38 -12.45 -1.59 -10.81
CA GLU A 38 -13.61 -0.75 -10.47
C GLU A 38 -13.38 0.00 -9.15
N SER A 39 -13.00 -0.72 -8.08
CA SER A 39 -12.65 -0.13 -6.79
C SER A 39 -11.51 0.88 -6.90
N PHE A 40 -10.51 0.61 -7.77
CA PHE A 40 -9.43 1.55 -8.00
C PHE A 40 -9.93 2.85 -8.66
N LYS A 41 -10.80 2.74 -9.67
CA LYS A 41 -11.39 3.92 -10.32
C LYS A 41 -12.28 4.72 -9.38
N GLU A 42 -13.01 4.06 -8.48
CA GLU A 42 -13.79 4.74 -7.44
C GLU A 42 -12.88 5.52 -6.49
N LEU A 43 -11.81 4.88 -5.98
CA LEU A 43 -10.81 5.55 -5.14
C LEU A 43 -10.19 6.77 -5.85
N LEU A 44 -9.88 6.68 -7.14
CA LEU A 44 -9.38 7.81 -7.94
C LEU A 44 -10.44 8.90 -8.19
N ARG A 45 -11.73 8.55 -8.26
CA ARG A 45 -12.82 9.53 -8.43
C ARG A 45 -13.07 10.29 -7.13
N ASP A 46 -13.08 9.60 -6.00
CA ASP A 46 -13.25 10.21 -4.69
C ASP A 46 -12.13 11.22 -4.38
N GLN A 47 -10.94 11.04 -4.95
CA GLN A 47 -9.84 12.01 -4.92
C GLN A 47 -10.19 13.35 -5.59
N THR A 48 -10.95 13.33 -6.69
CA THR A 48 -11.31 14.57 -7.42
C THR A 48 -12.30 15.45 -6.65
N ASN A 49 -12.97 14.88 -5.64
CA ASN A 49 -13.90 15.59 -4.76
C ASN A 49 -13.29 16.03 -3.43
N TYR A 50 -12.04 15.64 -3.13
CA TYR A 50 -11.40 15.99 -1.87
C TYR A 50 -10.72 17.37 -1.95
N GLN A 51 -11.49 18.43 -1.67
CA GLN A 51 -10.92 19.76 -1.40
C GLN A 51 -10.39 19.79 0.04
N GLY A 52 -9.16 19.34 0.24
CA GLY A 52 -8.46 19.40 1.53
C GLY A 52 -8.38 20.83 2.05
N SER A 53 -9.27 21.18 2.99
CA SER A 53 -9.32 22.47 3.68
C SER A 53 -8.98 22.25 5.16
N GLY A 54 -7.68 22.18 5.48
CA GLY A 54 -7.26 22.05 6.87
C GLY A 54 -5.77 21.84 7.06
N ARG A 55 -5.23 22.33 8.18
CA ARG A 55 -3.80 22.26 8.56
C ARG A 55 -3.33 20.87 9.02
N ASP A 56 -4.17 19.84 8.92
CA ASP A 56 -3.89 18.48 9.38
C ASP A 56 -3.85 17.53 8.18
N PHE A 57 -2.64 17.12 7.80
CA PHE A 57 -2.37 16.14 6.74
C PHE A 57 -2.76 14.74 7.23
N ASN A 58 -3.99 14.34 6.95
CA ASN A 58 -4.61 13.16 7.54
C ASN A 58 -4.30 11.89 6.72
N LEU A 59 -4.75 10.72 7.20
CA LEU A 59 -4.46 9.44 6.53
C LEU A 59 -5.02 9.39 5.10
N ASN A 60 -6.19 9.98 4.86
CA ASN A 60 -6.80 9.96 3.53
C ASN A 60 -5.96 10.79 2.55
N ASP A 61 -5.50 11.97 2.97
CA ASP A 61 -4.60 12.82 2.15
C ASP A 61 -3.34 12.06 1.72
N ARG A 62 -2.79 11.24 2.63
CA ARG A 62 -1.62 10.39 2.34
C ARG A 62 -1.93 9.26 1.38
N VAL A 63 -3.04 8.55 1.58
CA VAL A 63 -3.47 7.47 0.68
C VAL A 63 -3.67 8.00 -0.74
N VAL A 64 -4.19 9.21 -0.92
CA VAL A 64 -4.29 9.84 -2.26
C VAL A 64 -2.93 9.94 -2.94
N ILE A 65 -1.91 10.40 -2.21
CA ILE A 65 -0.55 10.51 -2.74
C ILE A 65 0.00 9.14 -3.10
N TYR A 66 -0.22 8.13 -2.25
CA TYR A 66 0.28 6.76 -2.47
C TYR A 66 -0.36 6.13 -3.71
N LEU A 67 -1.67 6.33 -3.91
CA LEU A 67 -2.37 5.89 -5.11
C LEU A 67 -1.80 6.56 -6.36
N GLY A 68 -1.38 7.83 -6.27
CA GLY A 68 -0.70 8.53 -7.34
C GLY A 68 0.68 7.94 -7.67
N TRP A 69 1.49 7.62 -6.67
CA TRP A 69 2.81 7.01 -6.86
C TRP A 69 2.73 5.64 -7.49
N PHE A 70 1.84 4.79 -6.98
CA PHE A 70 1.75 3.40 -7.39
C PHE A 70 0.77 3.14 -8.53
N LYS A 71 0.23 4.19 -9.17
CA LYS A 71 -0.86 4.06 -10.15
C LYS A 71 -0.56 3.01 -11.23
N ALA A 72 0.59 3.11 -11.89
CA ALA A 72 0.94 2.20 -12.98
C ALA A 72 1.07 0.74 -12.47
N SER A 73 1.75 0.54 -11.36
CA SER A 73 1.94 -0.75 -10.70
C SER A 73 0.60 -1.38 -10.27
N ILE A 74 -0.33 -0.57 -9.77
CA ILE A 74 -1.68 -1.01 -9.41
C ILE A 74 -2.44 -1.45 -10.67
N GLU A 75 -2.44 -0.64 -11.74
CA GLU A 75 -3.15 -0.97 -12.98
C GLU A 75 -2.63 -2.28 -13.61
N GLU A 76 -1.32 -2.47 -13.64
CA GLU A 76 -0.67 -3.69 -14.13
C GLU A 76 -1.10 -4.92 -13.33
N LYS A 77 -0.93 -4.90 -12.01
CA LYS A 77 -1.19 -6.06 -11.15
C LYS A 77 -2.67 -6.39 -10.98
N LEU A 78 -3.56 -5.40 -11.04
CA LEU A 78 -4.99 -5.66 -11.15
C LEU A 78 -5.33 -6.38 -12.46
N GLY A 79 -4.64 -6.05 -13.56
CA GLY A 79 -4.78 -6.75 -14.85
C GLY A 79 -4.35 -8.21 -14.80
N GLU A 80 -3.38 -8.54 -13.94
CA GLU A 80 -2.91 -9.90 -13.67
C GLU A 80 -3.80 -10.68 -12.67
N GLY A 81 -4.83 -10.04 -12.11
CA GLY A 81 -5.78 -10.67 -11.19
C GLY A 81 -5.38 -10.63 -9.70
N TYR A 82 -4.40 -9.80 -9.33
CA TYR A 82 -4.03 -9.60 -7.92
C TYR A 82 -4.99 -8.66 -7.21
N ILE A 83 -5.07 -8.82 -5.89
CA ILE A 83 -5.56 -7.81 -4.96
C ILE A 83 -4.35 -7.04 -4.45
N LEU A 84 -4.48 -5.74 -4.24
CA LEU A 84 -3.40 -4.91 -3.73
C LEU A 84 -3.74 -4.26 -2.40
N ASP A 85 -2.74 -4.16 -1.53
CA ASP A 85 -2.78 -3.39 -0.29
C ASP A 85 -1.63 -2.38 -0.26
N ILE A 86 -1.94 -1.15 0.11
CA ILE A 86 -0.95 -0.13 0.45
C ILE A 86 -0.73 -0.19 1.96
N ILE A 87 0.51 -0.41 2.38
CA ILE A 87 0.90 -0.57 3.78
C ILE A 87 1.82 0.58 4.17
N GLU A 88 1.46 1.33 5.21
CA GLU A 88 2.28 2.39 5.78
C GLU A 88 3.01 1.87 7.03
N VAL A 89 4.34 1.83 6.96
CA VAL A 89 5.22 1.35 8.04
C VAL A 89 5.96 2.55 8.64
N HIS A 90 5.60 2.92 9.89
CA HIS A 90 6.33 3.94 10.63
C HIS A 90 7.70 3.42 11.06
N LYS A 91 8.77 4.21 10.87
CA LYS A 91 10.16 3.81 11.09
C LYS A 91 10.47 3.30 12.50
N SER A 92 9.87 3.90 13.53
CA SER A 92 9.98 3.43 14.93
C SER A 92 9.50 2.00 15.17
N TYR A 93 8.67 1.43 14.28
CA TYR A 93 8.21 0.03 14.32
C TYR A 93 8.78 -0.80 13.14
N GLY A 94 9.69 -0.22 12.36
CA GLY A 94 9.87 -0.52 10.94
C GLY A 94 10.50 -1.86 10.60
N ASN A 95 11.48 -2.33 11.38
CA ASN A 95 12.21 -3.54 11.00
C ASN A 95 11.31 -4.78 11.02
N THR A 96 10.55 -5.01 12.09
CA THR A 96 9.79 -6.27 12.22
C THR A 96 8.65 -6.39 11.22
N ARG A 97 8.02 -5.26 10.84
CA ARG A 97 6.90 -5.28 9.88
C ARG A 97 7.39 -5.43 8.44
N GLU A 98 8.45 -4.71 8.09
CA GLU A 98 9.09 -4.87 6.79
C GLU A 98 9.66 -6.29 6.63
N GLU A 99 10.34 -6.82 7.64
CA GLU A 99 10.86 -8.19 7.64
C GLU A 99 9.76 -9.23 7.50
N LEU A 100 8.60 -9.03 8.14
CA LEU A 100 7.45 -9.91 7.98
C LEU A 100 6.94 -9.91 6.53
N LEU A 101 6.75 -8.73 5.93
CA LEU A 101 6.27 -8.62 4.55
C LEU A 101 7.25 -9.23 3.56
N LYS A 102 8.56 -8.98 3.73
CA LYS A 102 9.61 -9.63 2.93
C LYS A 102 9.63 -11.13 3.12
N SER A 103 9.38 -11.62 4.33
CA SER A 103 9.29 -13.06 4.59
C SER A 103 8.10 -13.68 3.89
N LEU A 104 6.95 -12.99 3.82
CA LEU A 104 5.79 -13.43 3.07
C LEU A 104 6.06 -13.46 1.56
N ASP A 105 6.67 -12.39 1.03
CA ASP A 105 7.10 -12.30 -0.38
C ASP A 105 8.00 -13.49 -0.79
N ILE A 106 9.01 -13.80 0.04
CA ILE A 106 9.90 -14.95 -0.21
C ILE A 106 9.17 -16.30 -0.06
N ALA A 107 8.31 -16.44 0.94
CA ALA A 107 7.68 -17.73 1.25
C ALA A 107 6.56 -18.11 0.28
N TYR A 108 5.83 -17.11 -0.24
CA TYR A 108 4.67 -17.31 -1.10
C TYR A 108 4.95 -16.98 -2.57
N GLY A 109 6.10 -16.40 -2.90
CA GLY A 109 6.55 -16.21 -4.28
C GLY A 109 5.51 -15.45 -5.12
N ASP A 110 5.07 -16.04 -6.22
CA ASP A 110 4.11 -15.42 -7.13
C ASP A 110 2.74 -15.13 -6.49
N ASP A 111 2.42 -15.67 -5.31
CA ASP A 111 1.13 -15.45 -4.65
C ASP A 111 1.12 -14.20 -3.76
N ILE A 112 2.29 -13.72 -3.32
CA ILE A 112 2.43 -12.48 -2.54
C ILE A 112 3.69 -11.76 -3.01
N LEU A 113 3.52 -10.55 -3.53
CA LEU A 113 4.59 -9.78 -4.15
C LEU A 113 4.68 -8.39 -3.55
N ILE A 114 5.87 -7.99 -3.10
CA ILE A 114 6.17 -6.58 -2.89
C ILE A 114 6.42 -5.96 -4.26
N VAL A 115 5.47 -5.14 -4.72
CA VAL A 115 5.48 -4.56 -6.07
C VAL A 115 6.33 -3.30 -6.13
N ASP A 116 6.19 -2.43 -5.12
CA ASP A 116 6.88 -1.14 -5.10
C ASP A 116 7.00 -0.61 -3.66
N MET A 117 7.94 0.31 -3.43
CA MET A 117 8.21 0.90 -2.12
C MET A 117 8.70 2.35 -2.22
N GLU A 118 8.13 3.22 -1.38
CA GLU A 118 8.52 4.63 -1.27
C GLU A 118 8.85 5.03 0.18
N GLU A 119 9.83 5.91 0.35
CA GLU A 119 10.33 6.37 1.66
C GLU A 119 10.09 7.88 1.84
N ILE A 120 9.45 8.27 2.96
CA ILE A 120 9.03 9.65 3.26
C ILE A 120 9.53 10.13 4.62
#